data_AF-A0A1A9S0D8-F1
#
_entry.id   AF-A0A1A9S0D8-F1
#
_cell.length_a   1.000
_cell.length_b   1.000
_cell.length_c   1.000
_cell.angle_alpha   90.00
_cell.angle_beta   90.00
_cell.angle_gamma   90.00
#
_symmetry.space_group_name_H-M   'P 1'
#
loop_
_entity.id
_entity.type
_entity.pdbx_description
1 polymer ?
#
loop_
_entity_poly.entity_id
_entity_poly.type
_entity_poly.pdbx_seq_one_letter_code
_entity_poly.pdbx_strand_id
1 'polypeptide(L)'
;MTKKLWSVLGLCLVFAVVLFAIYGLAEQRGYYQSSTLLDAEDYRMIIRSVKYGMVLVVLVFASFFLSEVLQEWRIHPMQYLLVGAALSIFYLLLLSLAEHIGFTAAYCIGAFACISLLCWYLHFVLATTRGVYMMTALLAAAYGAMFVLVKMQQYNLLVGSCLLFAALFAVMYYTREIDWYALGGEAKD
;
A
#
# COMPACT_ATOMS: atom_id res chain seq x y z
N MET A 1 -10.09 -21.39 1.86
CA MET A 1 -9.65 -20.04 2.31
C MET A 1 -8.32 -20.06 3.05
N THR A 2 -8.10 -20.99 3.99
CA THR A 2 -6.89 -21.08 4.84
C THR A 2 -5.56 -21.07 4.07
N LYS A 3 -5.37 -21.91 3.04
CA LYS A 3 -4.13 -21.92 2.24
C LYS A 3 -3.81 -20.57 1.56
N LYS A 4 -4.83 -19.85 1.10
CA LYS A 4 -4.66 -18.51 0.50
C LYS A 4 -4.30 -17.48 1.55
N LEU A 5 -4.94 -17.50 2.72
CA LEU A 5 -4.61 -16.60 3.83
C LEU A 5 -3.15 -16.73 4.25
N TRP A 6 -2.66 -17.97 4.38
CA TRP A 6 -1.23 -18.25 4.64
C TRP A 6 -0.31 -17.71 3.54
N SER A 7 -0.74 -17.79 2.26
CA SER A 7 0.02 -17.21 1.15
C SER A 7 0.07 -15.68 1.20
N VAL A 8 -1.04 -15.00 1.53
CA VAL A 8 -1.06 -13.53 1.64
C VAL A 8 -0.21 -13.06 2.81
N LEU A 9 -0.29 -13.74 3.96
CA LEU A 9 0.56 -13.44 5.11
C LEU A 9 2.04 -13.67 4.81
N GLY A 10 2.38 -14.76 4.13
CA GLY A 10 3.75 -15.00 3.67
C GLY A 10 4.25 -13.90 2.72
N LEU A 11 3.38 -13.42 1.84
CA LEU A 11 3.70 -12.33 0.92
C LEU A 11 3.91 -11.00 1.67
N CYS A 12 3.11 -10.69 2.69
CA CYS A 12 3.33 -9.53 3.56
C CYS A 12 4.72 -9.57 4.21
N LEU A 13 5.17 -10.76 4.64
CA LEU A 13 6.51 -10.91 5.22
C LEU A 13 7.61 -10.66 4.17
N VAL A 14 7.45 -11.17 2.95
CA VAL A 14 8.37 -10.89 1.83
C VAL A 14 8.46 -9.38 1.58
N PHE A 15 7.33 -8.68 1.52
CA PHE A 15 7.32 -7.23 1.32
C PHE A 15 7.88 -6.45 2.50
N ALA A 16 7.72 -6.93 3.74
CA ALA A 16 8.38 -6.34 4.89
C ALA A 16 9.91 -6.38 4.75
N VAL A 17 10.46 -7.51 4.27
CA VAL A 17 11.90 -7.65 4.01
C VAL A 17 12.35 -6.72 2.87
N VAL A 18 11.59 -6.65 1.78
CA VAL A 18 11.89 -5.74 0.67
C VAL A 18 11.88 -4.28 1.12
N LEU A 19 10.87 -3.85 1.88
CA LEU A 19 10.79 -2.50 2.43
C LEU A 19 11.91 -2.21 3.43
N PHE A 20 12.32 -3.20 4.23
CA PHE A 20 13.48 -3.07 5.10
C PHE A 20 14.78 -2.84 4.32
N ALA A 21 14.97 -3.55 3.19
CA ALA A 21 16.11 -3.32 2.31
C ALA A 21 16.08 -1.91 1.68
N ILE A 22 14.90 -1.46 1.21
CA ILE A 22 14.73 -0.10 0.67
C ILE A 22 14.97 0.95 1.76
N TYR A 23 14.54 0.70 2.99
CA TYR A 23 14.79 1.58 4.13
C TYR A 23 16.29 1.74 4.38
N GLY A 24 17.05 0.64 4.41
CA GLY A 24 18.50 0.67 4.55
C GLY A 24 19.19 1.44 3.43
N LEU A 25 18.73 1.27 2.18
CA LEU A 25 19.23 2.06 1.04
C LEU A 25 18.95 3.56 1.20
N ALA A 26 17.75 3.93 1.63
CA ALA A 26 17.36 5.33 1.86
C ALA A 26 18.16 5.97 3.00
N GLU A 27 18.41 5.23 4.09
CA GLU A 27 19.22 5.68 5.21
C GLU A 27 20.68 5.89 4.80
N GLN A 28 21.26 4.93 4.06
CA GLN A 28 22.61 5.04 3.54
C GLN A 28 22.76 6.28 2.63
N ARG A 29 21.84 6.48 1.68
CA ARG A 29 21.81 7.65 0.79
C ARG A 29 21.70 8.97 1.56
N GLY A 30 20.87 9.02 2.59
CA GLY A 30 20.73 10.18 3.46
C GLY A 30 22.00 10.50 4.25
N TYR A 31 22.75 9.48 4.69
CA TYR A 31 24.01 9.66 5.42
C TYR A 31 25.14 10.22 4.53
N TYR A 32 25.23 9.77 3.28
CA TYR A 32 26.25 10.24 2.34
C TYR A 32 25.90 11.56 1.65
N GLN A 33 24.72 12.13 1.93
CA GLN A 33 24.22 13.37 1.36
C GLN A 33 24.50 13.44 -0.15
N SER A 34 24.08 12.37 -0.86
CA SER A 34 24.51 12.05 -2.23
C SER A 34 24.15 13.10 -3.28
N SER A 35 23.31 14.08 -2.93
CA SER A 35 22.88 15.15 -3.81
C SER A 35 22.93 16.50 -3.11
N THR A 36 23.38 17.53 -3.83
CA THR A 36 23.44 18.93 -3.36
C THR A 36 22.08 19.62 -3.41
N LEU A 37 21.08 19.02 -4.08
CA LEU A 37 19.75 19.58 -4.28
C LEU A 37 18.72 19.11 -3.24
N LEU A 38 18.92 17.96 -2.58
CA LEU A 38 18.07 17.56 -1.46
C LEU A 38 18.57 18.16 -0.17
N ASP A 39 17.66 18.83 0.53
CA ASP A 39 17.90 19.24 1.90
C ASP A 39 17.76 18.04 2.86
N ALA A 40 18.31 18.17 4.06
CA ALA A 40 18.26 17.11 5.08
C ALA A 40 16.82 16.76 5.49
N GLU A 41 15.89 17.71 5.35
CA GLU A 41 14.48 17.51 5.65
C GLU A 41 13.77 16.62 4.61
N ASP A 42 14.09 16.77 3.32
CA ASP A 42 13.51 15.94 2.25
C ASP A 42 13.97 14.49 2.37
N TYR A 43 15.23 14.23 2.72
CA TYR A 43 15.70 12.87 3.02
C TYR A 43 14.95 12.24 4.20
N ARG A 44 14.67 13.02 5.26
CA ARG A 44 13.86 12.55 6.40
C ARG A 44 12.44 12.20 5.96
N MET A 45 11.85 12.96 5.04
CA MET A 45 10.52 12.64 4.48
C MET A 45 10.54 11.33 3.68
N ILE A 46 11.59 11.08 2.89
CA ILE A 46 11.75 9.82 2.13
C ILE A 46 11.88 8.63 3.08
N ILE A 47 12.80 8.71 4.05
CA ILE A 47 13.02 7.64 5.03
C ILE A 47 11.72 7.31 5.79
N ARG A 48 10.95 8.33 6.16
CA ARG A 48 9.63 8.14 6.80
C ARG A 48 8.62 7.51 5.86
N SER A 49 8.58 7.92 4.60
CA SER A 49 7.68 7.34 3.59
C SER A 49 7.91 5.83 3.49
N VAL A 50 9.17 5.39 3.43
CA VAL A 50 9.52 3.96 3.38
C VAL A 50 9.18 3.25 4.69
N LYS A 51 9.47 3.87 5.85
CA LYS A 51 9.13 3.32 7.17
C LYS A 51 7.63 3.05 7.33
N TYR A 52 6.79 3.93 6.81
CA TYR A 52 5.34 3.76 6.83
C TYR A 52 4.81 2.88 5.68
N GLY A 53 5.67 2.43 4.76
CA GLY A 53 5.24 1.69 3.59
C GLY A 53 4.57 0.36 3.87
N MET A 54 4.87 -0.26 5.02
CA MET A 54 4.16 -1.47 5.45
C MET A 54 2.66 -1.21 5.67
N VAL A 55 2.28 -0.01 6.15
CA VAL A 55 0.87 0.37 6.31
C VAL A 55 0.18 0.41 4.96
N LEU A 56 0.84 0.96 3.93
CA LEU A 56 0.31 1.01 2.57
C LEU A 56 0.12 -0.40 2.00
N VAL A 57 1.13 -1.28 2.13
CA VAL A 57 1.04 -2.68 1.67
C VAL A 57 -0.11 -3.43 2.34
N VAL A 58 -0.20 -3.34 3.67
CA VAL A 58 -1.27 -4.01 4.44
C VAL A 58 -2.64 -3.48 4.05
N LEU A 59 -2.81 -2.16 3.92
CA LEU A 59 -4.09 -1.55 3.56
C LEU A 59 -4.53 -1.98 2.16
N VAL A 60 -3.62 -1.95 1.18
CA VAL A 60 -3.91 -2.38 -0.19
C VAL A 60 -4.24 -3.87 -0.23
N PHE A 61 -3.42 -4.73 0.38
CA PHE A 61 -3.68 -6.18 0.39
C PHE A 61 -4.97 -6.53 1.14
N ALA A 62 -5.26 -5.87 2.26
CA ALA A 62 -6.51 -6.03 2.98
C ALA A 62 -7.71 -5.61 2.13
N SER A 63 -7.58 -4.55 1.33
CA SER A 63 -8.65 -4.09 0.43
C SER A 63 -8.92 -5.09 -0.69
N PHE A 64 -7.86 -5.62 -1.31
CA PHE A 64 -7.98 -6.73 -2.27
C PHE A 64 -8.61 -7.96 -1.65
N PHE A 65 -8.16 -8.35 -0.46
CA PHE A 65 -8.71 -9.51 0.25
C PHE A 65 -10.18 -9.33 0.61
N LEU A 66 -10.56 -8.15 1.12
CA LEU A 66 -11.95 -7.84 1.44
C LEU A 66 -12.84 -7.86 0.19
N SER A 67 -12.34 -7.33 -0.92
CA SER A 67 -13.09 -7.36 -2.19
C SER A 67 -13.16 -8.76 -2.80
N GLU A 68 -12.13 -9.59 -2.59
CA GLU A 68 -12.16 -11.02 -2.94
C GLU A 68 -13.27 -11.75 -2.17
N VAL A 69 -13.40 -11.50 -0.87
CA VAL A 69 -14.43 -12.10 -0.01
C VAL A 69 -15.83 -11.59 -0.35
N LEU A 70 -15.99 -10.28 -0.58
CA LEU A 70 -17.31 -9.67 -0.83
C LEU A 70 -17.83 -9.88 -2.26
N GLN A 71 -16.94 -10.00 -3.25
CA GLN A 71 -17.32 -10.06 -4.67
C GLN A 71 -17.08 -11.44 -5.30
N GLU A 72 -16.73 -12.45 -4.48
CA GLU A 72 -16.42 -13.84 -4.88
C GLU A 72 -15.37 -13.97 -5.99
N TRP A 73 -14.49 -12.98 -6.12
CA TRP A 73 -13.45 -13.00 -7.14
C TRP A 73 -12.40 -14.05 -6.83
N ARG A 74 -11.87 -14.71 -7.87
CA ARG A 74 -10.77 -15.67 -7.72
C ARG A 74 -9.44 -14.98 -8.04
N ILE A 75 -8.91 -14.24 -7.08
CA ILE A 75 -7.60 -13.57 -7.22
C ILE A 75 -6.48 -14.59 -6.99
N HIS A 76 -5.55 -14.70 -7.95
CA HIS A 76 -4.41 -15.62 -7.85
C HIS A 76 -3.28 -14.97 -7.01
N PRO A 77 -2.53 -15.72 -6.18
CA PRO A 77 -1.43 -15.15 -5.37
C PRO A 77 -0.39 -14.35 -6.15
N MET A 78 -0.16 -14.73 -7.42
CA MET A 78 0.72 -14.00 -8.34
C MET A 78 0.29 -12.53 -8.53
N GLN A 79 -1.00 -12.24 -8.46
CA GLN A 79 -1.53 -10.88 -8.64
C GLN A 79 -1.20 -10.01 -7.43
N TYR A 80 -1.27 -10.55 -6.21
CA TYR A 80 -0.81 -9.86 -5.01
C TYR A 80 0.69 -9.57 -5.07
N LEU A 81 1.50 -10.50 -5.62
CA LEU A 81 2.93 -10.30 -5.80
C LEU A 81 3.22 -9.14 -6.76
N LEU A 82 2.52 -9.09 -7.91
CA LEU A 82 2.67 -7.99 -8.88
C LEU A 82 2.24 -6.64 -8.29
N VAL A 83 1.13 -6.60 -7.54
CA VAL A 83 0.66 -5.38 -6.86
C VAL A 83 1.68 -4.91 -5.83
N GLY A 84 2.16 -5.81 -4.96
CA GLY A 84 3.18 -5.46 -3.98
C GLY A 84 4.50 -5.03 -4.64
N ALA A 85 4.89 -5.66 -5.75
CA ALA A 85 6.08 -5.25 -6.49
C ALA A 85 5.95 -3.82 -7.03
N ALA A 86 4.78 -3.44 -7.55
CA ALA A 86 4.49 -2.06 -7.94
C ALA A 86 4.61 -1.10 -6.74
N LEU A 87 4.04 -1.45 -5.58
CA LEU A 87 4.16 -0.66 -4.34
C LEU A 87 5.62 -0.50 -3.90
N SER A 88 6.46 -1.54 -4.03
CA SER A 88 7.90 -1.44 -3.75
C SER A 88 8.64 -0.56 -4.75
N ILE A 89 8.31 -0.68 -6.04
CA ILE A 89 8.90 0.15 -7.12
C ILE A 89 8.57 1.63 -6.90
N PHE A 90 7.39 1.96 -6.38
CA PHE A 90 7.06 3.34 -6.01
C PHE A 90 8.10 3.95 -5.06
N TYR A 91 8.58 3.23 -4.05
CA TYR A 91 9.58 3.76 -3.12
C TYR A 91 10.97 3.91 -3.76
N LEU A 92 11.33 3.02 -4.69
CA LEU A 92 12.56 3.17 -5.48
C LEU A 92 12.49 4.37 -6.42
N LEU A 93 11.35 4.57 -7.08
CA LEU A 93 11.09 5.75 -7.91
C LEU A 93 11.11 7.03 -7.07
N LEU A 94 10.46 7.03 -5.90
CA LEU A 94 10.47 8.17 -4.99
C LEU A 94 11.90 8.56 -4.60
N LEU A 95 12.72 7.57 -4.19
CA LEU A 95 14.10 7.81 -3.81
C LEU A 95 14.93 8.35 -4.99
N SER A 96 14.83 7.73 -6.16
CA SER A 96 15.61 8.13 -7.34
C SER A 96 15.17 9.48 -7.93
N LEU A 97 13.87 9.77 -8.01
CA LEU A 97 13.38 11.02 -8.58
C LEU A 97 13.57 12.17 -7.60
N ALA A 98 13.44 11.93 -6.29
CA ALA A 98 13.63 12.99 -5.32
C ALA A 98 15.02 13.63 -5.45
N GLU A 99 16.05 12.83 -5.77
CA GLU A 99 17.43 13.29 -6.03
C GLU A 99 17.53 14.35 -7.14
N HIS A 100 16.57 14.38 -8.06
CA HIS A 100 16.60 15.28 -9.22
C HIS A 100 15.59 16.43 -9.15
N ILE A 101 14.41 16.20 -8.57
CA ILE A 101 13.27 17.15 -8.64
C ILE A 101 12.64 17.46 -7.28
N GLY A 102 13.21 16.97 -6.18
CA GLY A 102 12.72 17.20 -4.82
C GLY A 102 11.58 16.27 -4.39
N PHE A 103 11.31 16.20 -3.08
CA PHE A 103 10.41 15.20 -2.49
C PHE A 103 8.96 15.27 -3.02
N THR A 104 8.36 16.46 -3.01
CA THR A 104 6.92 16.61 -3.29
C THR A 104 6.61 16.27 -4.75
N ALA A 105 7.44 16.72 -5.70
CA ALA A 105 7.26 16.42 -7.11
C ALA A 105 7.52 14.93 -7.41
N ALA A 106 8.58 14.36 -6.84
CA ALA A 106 8.87 12.94 -6.96
C ALA A 106 7.74 12.06 -6.40
N TYR A 107 7.16 12.44 -5.27
CA TYR A 107 6.03 11.74 -4.68
C TYR A 107 4.80 11.76 -5.59
N CYS A 108 4.40 12.93 -6.09
CA CYS A 108 3.23 13.06 -6.96
C CYS A 108 3.41 12.29 -8.28
N ILE A 109 4.58 12.39 -8.91
CA ILE A 109 4.87 11.68 -10.17
C ILE A 109 4.93 10.17 -9.91
N GLY A 110 5.64 9.74 -8.86
CA GLY A 110 5.75 8.33 -8.49
C GLY A 110 4.38 7.72 -8.15
N ALA A 111 3.57 8.41 -7.35
CA ALA A 111 2.23 7.96 -6.99
C ALA A 111 1.32 7.89 -8.22
N PHE A 112 1.33 8.92 -9.08
CA PHE A 112 0.54 8.94 -10.30
C PHE A 112 0.93 7.80 -11.25
N ALA A 113 2.23 7.57 -11.44
CA ALA A 113 2.73 6.47 -12.26
C ALA A 113 2.31 5.11 -11.69
N CYS A 114 2.43 4.92 -10.38
CA CYS A 114 2.08 3.66 -9.73
C CYS A 114 0.57 3.40 -9.74
N ILE A 115 -0.24 4.42 -9.45
CA ILE A 115 -1.71 4.34 -9.51
C ILE A 115 -2.16 4.06 -10.94
N SER A 116 -1.58 4.71 -11.95
CA SER A 116 -1.93 4.48 -13.35
C SER A 116 -1.58 3.06 -13.80
N LEU A 117 -0.39 2.57 -13.43
CA LEU A 117 0.04 1.20 -13.71
C LEU A 117 -0.90 0.17 -13.07
N LEU A 118 -1.25 0.36 -11.80
CA LEU A 118 -2.16 -0.53 -11.08
C LEU A 118 -3.59 -0.44 -11.63
N CYS A 119 -4.08 0.76 -11.94
CA CYS A 119 -5.39 0.93 -12.56
C CYS A 119 -5.47 0.22 -13.93
N TRP A 120 -4.45 0.38 -14.76
CA TRP A 120 -4.34 -0.31 -16.04
C TRP A 120 -4.33 -1.83 -15.86
N TYR A 121 -3.51 -2.33 -14.94
CA TYR A 121 -3.46 -3.76 -14.62
C TYR A 121 -4.80 -4.31 -14.14
N LEU A 122 -5.47 -3.59 -13.22
CA LEU A 122 -6.76 -3.99 -12.67
C LEU A 122 -7.87 -3.99 -13.72
N HIS A 123 -7.80 -3.11 -14.71
CA HIS A 123 -8.76 -3.11 -15.81
C HIS A 123 -8.79 -4.44 -16.59
N PHE A 124 -7.65 -5.11 -16.72
CA PHE A 124 -7.58 -6.43 -17.38
C PHE A 124 -7.88 -7.59 -16.43
N VAL A 125 -7.57 -7.45 -15.14
CA VAL A 125 -7.72 -8.52 -14.16
C VAL A 125 -9.14 -8.62 -13.62
N LEU A 126 -9.79 -7.48 -13.39
CA LEU A 126 -11.15 -7.44 -12.86
C LEU A 126 -12.14 -7.44 -14.02
N ALA A 127 -13.11 -8.35 -13.96
CA ALA A 127 -14.17 -8.45 -14.97
C ALA A 127 -15.17 -7.27 -14.93
N THR A 128 -15.17 -6.45 -13.86
CA THR A 128 -16.17 -5.39 -13.63
C THR A 128 -15.52 -4.01 -13.50
N THR A 129 -15.97 -3.06 -14.33
CA THR A 129 -15.49 -1.67 -14.32
C THR A 129 -15.73 -0.97 -12.98
N ARG A 130 -16.86 -1.21 -12.33
CA ARG A 130 -17.17 -0.69 -10.98
C ARG A 130 -16.10 -1.10 -9.95
N GLY A 131 -15.62 -2.33 -10.04
CA GLY A 131 -14.57 -2.87 -9.19
C GLY A 131 -13.23 -2.15 -9.37
N VAL A 132 -12.88 -1.89 -10.63
CA VAL A 132 -11.66 -1.15 -11.00
C VAL A 132 -11.71 0.27 -10.42
N TYR A 133 -12.81 1.01 -10.63
CA TYR A 133 -12.95 2.36 -10.08
C TYR A 133 -12.87 2.39 -8.56
N MET A 134 -13.51 1.43 -7.88
CA MET A 134 -13.47 1.33 -6.41
C MET A 134 -12.03 1.09 -5.92
N MET A 135 -11.29 0.16 -6.53
CA MET A 135 -9.91 -0.13 -6.16
C MET A 135 -8.95 1.02 -6.47
N THR A 136 -9.08 1.64 -7.63
CA THR A 136 -8.26 2.81 -7.99
C THR A 136 -8.53 3.99 -7.07
N ALA A 137 -9.80 4.23 -6.69
CA ALA A 137 -10.16 5.26 -5.72
C ALA A 137 -9.56 4.98 -4.34
N LEU A 138 -9.62 3.72 -3.88
CA LEU A 138 -9.02 3.31 -2.61
C LEU A 138 -7.50 3.46 -2.63
N LEU A 139 -6.85 3.09 -3.73
CA LEU A 139 -5.40 3.24 -3.91
C LEU A 139 -5.00 4.72 -3.89
N ALA A 140 -5.74 5.58 -4.62
CA ALA A 140 -5.54 7.02 -4.62
C ALA A 140 -5.71 7.63 -3.22
N ALA A 141 -6.74 7.19 -2.48
CA ALA A 141 -6.96 7.60 -1.10
C ALA A 141 -5.80 7.13 -0.19
N ALA A 142 -5.30 5.91 -0.37
CA ALA A 142 -4.19 5.38 0.43
C ALA A 142 -2.88 6.15 0.20
N TYR A 143 -2.54 6.46 -1.06
CA TYR A 143 -1.40 7.34 -1.38
C TYR A 143 -1.63 8.76 -0.87
N GLY A 144 -2.82 9.34 -1.03
CA GLY A 144 -3.14 10.65 -0.48
C GLY A 144 -2.99 10.72 1.04
N ALA A 145 -3.45 9.69 1.74
CA ALA A 145 -3.33 9.60 3.19
C ALA A 145 -1.87 9.43 3.65
N MET A 146 -1.07 8.64 2.90
CA MET A 146 0.38 8.56 3.13
C MET A 146 1.09 9.89 2.91
N PHE A 147 0.70 10.67 1.91
CA PHE A 147 1.26 12.01 1.69
C PHE A 147 1.01 12.94 2.89
N VAL A 148 -0.22 12.95 3.42
CA VAL A 148 -0.56 13.73 4.63
C VAL A 148 0.26 13.25 5.83
N LEU A 149 0.39 11.93 6.01
CA LEU A 149 1.19 11.34 7.09
C LEU A 149 2.68 11.70 7.01
N VAL A 150 3.23 11.86 5.82
CA VAL A 150 4.65 12.21 5.68
C VAL A 150 4.85 13.70 5.91
N LYS A 151 3.94 14.56 5.45
CA LYS A 151 4.03 16.02 5.61
C LYS A 151 3.78 16.49 7.05
N MET A 152 2.89 15.86 7.79
CA MET A 152 2.44 16.35 9.11
C MET A 152 3.29 15.84 10.28
N GLN A 153 4.61 16.03 10.21
CA GLN A 153 5.62 15.47 11.12
C GLN A 153 5.27 15.50 12.62
N GLN A 154 4.69 16.59 13.14
CA GLN A 154 4.32 16.73 14.55
C GLN A 154 3.02 15.99 14.93
N TYR A 155 2.16 15.72 13.96
CA TYR A 155 0.85 15.09 14.13
C TYR A 155 0.79 13.66 13.54
N ASN A 156 1.93 13.07 13.15
CA ASN A 156 1.98 11.75 12.52
C ASN A 156 1.23 10.67 13.32
N LEU A 157 1.37 10.66 14.64
CA LEU A 157 0.70 9.66 15.50
C LEU A 157 -0.83 9.86 15.51
N LEU A 158 -1.28 11.11 15.54
CA LEU A 158 -2.70 11.46 15.51
C LEU A 158 -3.32 11.10 14.16
N VAL A 159 -2.73 11.59 13.07
CA VAL A 159 -3.23 11.28 11.71
C VAL A 159 -3.20 9.78 11.46
N GLY A 160 -2.14 9.08 11.91
CA GLY A 160 -1.99 7.64 11.72
C GLY A 160 -3.04 6.83 12.49
N SER A 161 -3.29 7.18 13.75
CA SER A 161 -4.33 6.53 14.55
C SER A 161 -5.73 6.81 14.01
N CYS A 162 -6.03 8.04 13.58
CA CYS A 162 -7.29 8.36 12.89
C CYS A 162 -7.47 7.57 11.59
N LEU A 163 -6.42 7.44 10.78
CA LEU A 163 -6.44 6.66 9.53
C LEU A 163 -6.71 5.18 9.83
N LEU A 164 -5.99 4.59 10.79
CA LEU A 164 -6.20 3.20 11.19
C LEU A 164 -7.60 2.97 11.76
N PHE A 165 -8.11 3.91 12.55
CA PHE A 165 -9.47 3.86 13.06
C PHE A 165 -10.52 3.90 11.94
N ALA A 166 -10.36 4.81 10.97
CA ALA A 166 -11.25 4.92 9.82
C ALA A 166 -11.18 3.66 8.93
N ALA A 167 -9.98 3.11 8.73
CA ALA A 167 -9.79 1.87 7.98
C ALA A 167 -10.46 0.68 8.69
N LEU A 168 -10.30 0.56 10.01
CA LEU A 168 -10.97 -0.47 10.81
C LEU A 168 -12.49 -0.32 10.75
N PHE A 169 -13.01 0.91 10.90
CA PHE A 169 -14.43 1.20 10.76
C PHE A 169 -14.96 0.77 9.37
N ALA A 170 -14.25 1.10 8.30
CA ALA A 170 -14.63 0.69 6.95
C ALA A 170 -14.67 -0.84 6.83
N VAL A 171 -13.65 -1.55 7.30
CA VAL A 171 -13.63 -3.02 7.31
C VAL A 171 -14.84 -3.56 8.07
N MET A 172 -15.09 -3.12 9.30
CA MET A 172 -16.24 -3.57 10.11
C MET A 172 -17.59 -3.26 9.45
N TYR A 173 -17.72 -2.12 8.78
CA TYR A 173 -18.94 -1.72 8.09
C TYR A 173 -19.22 -2.62 6.88
N TYR A 174 -18.21 -2.87 6.04
CA TYR A 174 -18.35 -3.70 4.84
C TYR A 174 -18.46 -5.19 5.15
N THR A 175 -17.90 -5.67 6.27
CA THR A 175 -17.99 -7.08 6.67
C THR A 175 -19.21 -7.41 7.53
N ARG A 176 -20.08 -6.43 7.84
CA ARG A 176 -21.24 -6.60 8.73
C ARG A 176 -22.18 -7.74 8.32
N GLU A 177 -22.34 -7.95 7.02
CA GLU A 177 -23.29 -8.93 6.46
C GLU A 177 -22.60 -10.26 6.07
N ILE A 178 -21.32 -10.43 6.41
CA ILE A 178 -20.57 -11.66 6.13
C ILE A 178 -20.86 -12.70 7.22
N ASP A 179 -21.38 -13.85 6.82
CA ASP A 179 -21.48 -15.03 7.67
C ASP A 179 -20.12 -15.73 7.77
N TRP A 180 -19.38 -15.39 8.82
CA TRP A 180 -18.06 -15.95 9.11
C TRP A 180 -18.09 -17.45 9.44
N TYR A 181 -19.22 -17.95 9.96
CA TYR A 181 -19.36 -19.36 10.35
C TYR A 181 -19.62 -20.25 9.13
N ALA A 182 -20.40 -19.77 8.15
CA ALA A 182 -20.59 -20.47 6.88
C ALA A 182 -19.28 -20.66 6.09
N LEU A 183 -18.32 -19.74 6.23
CA LEU A 183 -17.00 -19.81 5.58
C LEU A 183 -16.01 -20.79 6.26
N GLY A 184 -16.30 -21.21 7.50
CA GLY A 184 -15.43 -22.05 8.34
C GLY A 184 -15.68 -23.55 8.23
N GLY A 185 -16.83 -23.97 7.72
CA GLY A 185 -17.16 -25.38 7.55
C GLY A 185 -17.23 -26.16 8.87
N GLU A 186 -18.26 -25.91 9.67
CA GLU A 186 -18.95 -26.99 10.38
C GLU A 186 -20.45 -26.82 10.11
N ALA A 187 -20.92 -27.41 9.02
CA ALA A 187 -22.31 -27.84 8.96
C ALA A 187 -22.48 -28.91 10.04
N LYS A 188 -23.07 -28.54 11.17
CA LYS A 188 -23.64 -29.51 12.10
C LYS A 188 -25.07 -29.77 11.63
N ASP A 189 -25.29 -31.02 11.22
CA ASP A 189 -26.59 -31.67 11.14
C ASP A 189 -27.44 -31.43 12.40
#